data_AF-A0A3D3EBE6-F1
#
_entry.id   AF-A0A3D3EBE6-F1
#
_cell.length_a   1.000
_cell.length_b   1.000
_cell.length_c   1.000
_cell.angle_alpha   90.00
_cell.angle_beta   90.00
_cell.angle_gamma   90.00
#
_symmetry.space_group_name_H-M   'P 1'
#
loop_
_entity.id
_entity.type
_entity.pdbx_description
1 polymer ?
#
loop_
_entity_poly.entity_id
_entity_poly.type
_entity_poly.pdbx_seq_one_letter_code
_entity_poly.pdbx_strand_id
1 'polypeptide(L)'
;RNSMKAREVRIPAALVDVVVIDESQRQGYELVYDAAVSGERFTHDLEEQTVQFSPRLVIAKRARQELVDDAVINFGFGIPDQVAKLIARDGMSDRYYQTIEHGTYGGRLMDGDLFGYAMNPNCMIDGPSQFDFYSGGGLDIAFLGFGEIDAAGNVNVSKLAGNTVGPGGFIDIAQNA
;
A
#
# COMPACT_ATOMS: atom_id res chain seq x y z
N ARG A 1 -15.88 26.99 -13.10
CA ARG A 1 -16.79 26.55 -12.02
C ARG A 1 -17.94 25.76 -12.65
N ASN A 2 -18.50 24.75 -11.99
CA ASN A 2 -19.55 23.84 -12.49
C ASN A 2 -19.16 22.86 -13.63
N SER A 3 -17.86 22.60 -13.83
CA SER A 3 -17.37 21.60 -14.79
C SER A 3 -17.25 20.18 -14.21
N MET A 4 -17.43 20.02 -12.89
CA MET A 4 -17.38 18.74 -12.17
C MET A 4 -18.62 18.63 -11.26
N LYS A 5 -19.03 17.40 -10.95
CA LYS A 5 -20.10 17.20 -9.95
C LYS A 5 -19.58 17.60 -8.58
N ALA A 6 -20.45 18.12 -7.73
CA ALA A 6 -20.05 18.60 -6.40
C ALA A 6 -19.34 17.54 -5.54
N ARG A 7 -19.73 16.26 -5.66
CA ARG A 7 -19.10 15.14 -4.94
C ARG A 7 -17.75 14.68 -5.51
N GLU A 8 -17.38 15.15 -6.69
CA GLU A 8 -16.08 14.84 -7.33
C GLU A 8 -15.03 15.92 -7.00
N VAL A 9 -15.44 17.08 -6.46
CA VAL A 9 -14.53 18.15 -6.05
C VAL A 9 -13.87 17.81 -4.72
N ARG A 10 -12.56 17.52 -4.74
CA ARG A 10 -11.76 17.16 -3.55
C ARG A 10 -11.15 18.37 -2.83
N ILE A 11 -10.79 19.42 -3.57
CA ILE A 11 -10.20 20.64 -3.01
C ILE A 11 -11.12 21.82 -3.34
N PRO A 12 -11.74 22.47 -2.33
CA PRO A 12 -12.52 23.68 -2.54
C PRO A 12 -11.67 24.81 -3.12
N ALA A 13 -12.19 25.53 -4.11
CA ALA A 13 -11.47 26.66 -4.74
C ALA A 13 -11.12 27.81 -3.78
N ALA A 14 -11.74 27.86 -2.59
CA ALA A 14 -11.40 28.82 -1.55
C ALA A 14 -10.04 28.53 -0.87
N LEU A 15 -9.47 27.34 -1.05
CA LEU A 15 -8.16 26.93 -0.53
C LEU A 15 -7.04 27.01 -1.58
N VAL A 16 -7.33 27.52 -2.78
CA VAL A 16 -6.38 27.53 -3.91
C VAL A 16 -6.07 28.96 -4.32
N ASP A 17 -4.83 29.39 -4.13
CA ASP A 17 -4.36 30.73 -4.49
C ASP A 17 -3.88 30.81 -5.95
N VAL A 18 -3.21 29.76 -6.44
CA VAL A 18 -2.60 29.71 -7.78
C VAL A 18 -2.78 28.31 -8.37
N VAL A 19 -2.98 28.24 -9.70
CA VAL A 19 -2.97 26.99 -10.47
C VAL A 19 -1.88 27.07 -11.52
N VAL A 20 -1.03 26.05 -11.56
CA VAL A 20 0.01 25.86 -12.59
C VAL A 20 -0.34 24.60 -13.38
N ILE A 21 -0.25 24.67 -14.70
CA ILE A 21 -0.53 23.53 -15.60
C ILE A 21 0.82 23.00 -16.10
N ASP A 22 1.09 21.73 -15.79
CA ASP A 22 2.20 20.96 -16.35
C ASP A 22 1.62 19.85 -17.24
N GLU A 23 1.71 20.04 -18.56
CA GLU A 23 1.20 19.07 -19.55
C GLU A 23 2.02 17.76 -19.56
N SER A 24 3.19 17.75 -18.91
CA SER A 24 4.09 16.59 -18.85
C SER A 24 4.00 15.82 -17.52
N GLN A 25 3.09 16.20 -16.61
CA GLN A 25 2.96 15.56 -15.31
C GLN A 25 2.68 14.05 -15.46
N ARG A 26 3.45 13.26 -14.71
CA ARG A 26 3.38 11.79 -14.68
C ARG A 26 2.74 11.30 -13.38
N GLN A 27 2.10 10.13 -13.39
CA GLN A 27 1.56 9.49 -12.17
C GLN A 27 2.65 9.09 -11.17
N GLY A 28 3.82 8.68 -11.66
CA GLY A 28 4.98 8.31 -10.83
C GLY A 28 6.29 8.41 -11.61
N TYR A 29 7.40 8.07 -10.95
CA TYR A 29 8.75 8.15 -11.56
C TYR A 29 8.88 7.33 -12.85
N GLU A 30 8.36 6.10 -12.82
CA GLU A 30 8.38 5.17 -13.96
C GLU A 30 7.04 5.09 -14.68
N LEU A 31 6.01 5.80 -14.20
CA LEU A 31 4.63 5.67 -14.68
C LEU A 31 4.14 6.99 -15.26
N VAL A 32 4.01 7.09 -16.59
CA VAL A 32 3.42 8.28 -17.24
C VAL A 32 1.94 8.37 -16.86
N TYR A 33 1.14 7.43 -17.34
CA TYR A 33 -0.27 7.29 -16.98
C TYR A 33 -0.74 5.87 -17.25
N ASP A 34 -1.37 5.23 -16.27
CA ASP A 34 -2.09 3.98 -16.43
C ASP A 34 -3.49 4.09 -15.79
N ALA A 35 -4.52 3.85 -16.61
CA ALA A 35 -5.92 3.89 -16.21
C ALA A 35 -6.29 2.76 -15.23
N ALA A 36 -5.51 1.67 -15.19
CA ALA A 36 -5.68 0.59 -14.22
C ALA A 36 -5.18 0.98 -12.83
N VAL A 37 -4.21 1.89 -12.74
CA VAL A 37 -3.70 2.40 -11.47
C VAL A 37 -4.60 3.51 -10.93
N SER A 38 -5.16 4.37 -11.80
CA SER A 38 -6.11 5.41 -11.37
C SER A 38 -7.52 4.88 -11.05
N GLY A 39 -7.82 3.61 -11.39
CA GLY A 39 -9.13 3.00 -11.18
C GLY A 39 -10.17 3.36 -12.27
N GLU A 40 -9.78 4.05 -13.34
CA GLU A 40 -10.67 4.39 -14.46
C GLU A 40 -10.96 3.20 -15.38
N ARG A 41 -10.09 2.20 -15.38
CA ARG A 41 -10.22 1.00 -16.21
C ARG A 41 -9.81 -0.24 -15.43
N PHE A 42 -10.52 -1.34 -15.65
CA PHE A 42 -10.07 -2.66 -15.23
C PHE A 42 -9.26 -3.35 -16.34
N THR A 43 -8.17 -4.00 -15.99
CA THR A 43 -7.37 -4.84 -16.90
C THR A 43 -7.20 -6.27 -16.38
N HIS A 44 -7.24 -7.24 -17.29
CA HIS A 44 -6.88 -8.64 -16.99
C HIS A 44 -5.43 -8.96 -17.34
N ASP A 45 -4.75 -8.03 -18.03
CA ASP A 45 -3.37 -8.18 -18.48
C ASP A 45 -2.42 -7.82 -17.34
N LEU A 46 -2.27 -8.77 -16.42
CA LEU A 46 -1.41 -8.65 -15.25
C LEU A 46 -0.22 -9.61 -15.42
N GLU A 47 0.99 -9.06 -15.54
CA GLU A 47 2.20 -9.87 -15.74
C GLU A 47 2.39 -10.92 -14.64
N GLU A 48 2.60 -12.19 -14.98
CA GLU A 48 2.74 -13.23 -13.96
C GLU A 48 3.97 -12.99 -13.06
N GLN A 49 3.76 -12.96 -11.74
CA GLN A 49 4.84 -12.74 -10.79
C GLN A 49 5.64 -14.03 -10.61
N THR A 50 6.85 -14.06 -11.18
CA THR A 50 7.79 -15.15 -10.97
C THR A 50 8.38 -15.06 -9.56
N VAL A 51 8.22 -16.12 -8.77
CA VAL A 51 8.77 -16.20 -7.40
C VAL A 51 9.94 -17.18 -7.36
N GLN A 52 11.16 -16.65 -7.27
CA GLN A 52 12.37 -17.46 -7.15
C GLN A 52 12.68 -17.84 -5.70
N PHE A 53 13.30 -19.01 -5.51
CA PHE A 53 13.72 -19.45 -4.17
C PHE A 53 14.77 -18.51 -3.57
N SER A 54 14.50 -18.06 -2.34
CA SER A 54 15.39 -17.20 -1.56
C SER A 54 15.04 -17.30 -0.07
N PRO A 55 15.91 -16.88 0.85
CA PRO A 55 15.56 -16.74 2.26
C PRO A 55 14.33 -15.86 2.49
N ARG A 56 14.17 -14.79 1.69
CA ARG A 56 12.97 -13.93 1.71
C ARG A 56 11.69 -14.71 1.41
N LEU A 57 11.75 -15.63 0.44
CA LEU A 57 10.62 -16.49 0.12
C LEU A 57 10.26 -17.44 1.28
N VAL A 58 11.26 -17.97 1.99
CA VAL A 58 11.00 -18.84 3.15
C VAL A 58 10.26 -18.07 4.24
N ILE A 59 10.70 -16.85 4.55
CA ILE A 59 10.05 -15.97 5.52
C ILE A 59 8.62 -15.64 5.08
N ALA A 60 8.44 -15.23 3.82
CA ALA A 60 7.12 -14.90 3.28
C ALA A 60 6.16 -16.09 3.32
N LYS A 61 6.62 -17.30 2.99
CA LYS A 61 5.81 -18.53 3.09
C LYS A 61 5.37 -18.83 4.52
N ARG A 62 6.23 -18.59 5.52
CA ARG A 62 5.86 -18.77 6.93
C ARG A 62 4.89 -17.68 7.37
N ALA A 63 5.17 -16.42 7.06
CA ALA A 63 4.32 -15.28 7.40
C ALA A 63 2.91 -15.43 6.82
N ARG A 64 2.79 -15.91 5.57
CA ARG A 64 1.50 -16.21 4.94
C ARG A 64 0.59 -17.15 5.74
N GLN A 65 1.15 -17.99 6.61
CA GLN A 65 0.35 -18.90 7.44
C GLN A 65 -0.41 -18.18 8.57
N GLU A 66 -0.07 -16.92 8.86
CA GLU A 66 -0.80 -16.08 9.82
C GLU A 66 -2.06 -15.43 9.20
N LEU A 67 -2.25 -15.55 7.88
CA LEU A 67 -3.43 -15.00 7.20
C LEU A 67 -4.71 -15.72 7.62
N VAL A 68 -5.75 -14.91 7.84
CA VAL A 68 -7.12 -15.37 8.10
C VAL A 68 -8.03 -14.80 7.01
N ASP A 69 -9.01 -15.59 6.57
CA ASP A 69 -9.99 -15.13 5.58
C ASP A 69 -10.76 -13.91 6.09
N ASP A 70 -11.13 -13.03 5.15
CA ASP A 70 -11.82 -11.77 5.40
C ASP A 70 -11.04 -10.75 6.24
N ALA A 71 -9.75 -11.01 6.54
CA ALA A 71 -8.91 -10.05 7.25
C ALA A 71 -8.65 -8.78 6.42
N VAL A 72 -8.63 -7.63 7.10
CA VAL A 72 -8.15 -6.35 6.60
C VAL A 72 -6.64 -6.25 6.83
N ILE A 73 -5.89 -6.12 5.74
CA ILE A 73 -4.44 -6.37 5.73
C ILE A 73 -3.66 -5.15 5.25
N ASN A 74 -2.53 -4.88 5.88
CA ASN A 74 -1.49 -4.00 5.36
C ASN A 74 -0.17 -4.79 5.13
N PHE A 75 0.51 -4.51 4.02
CA PHE A 75 1.84 -5.06 3.72
C PHE A 75 2.85 -3.92 3.61
N GLY A 76 3.85 -3.92 4.49
CA GLY A 76 4.97 -2.99 4.43
C GLY A 76 5.94 -3.28 3.27
N PHE A 77 6.86 -2.34 3.03
CA PHE A 77 7.92 -2.53 2.06
C PHE A 77 8.89 -3.65 2.48
N GLY A 78 9.40 -4.42 1.52
CA GLY A 78 10.49 -5.37 1.77
C GLY A 78 10.04 -6.83 1.78
N ILE A 79 10.31 -7.59 2.84
CA ILE A 79 9.87 -9.01 2.86
C ILE A 79 8.34 -9.15 2.90
N PRO A 80 7.57 -8.27 3.56
CA PRO A 80 6.10 -8.35 3.53
C PRO A 80 5.49 -8.28 2.13
N ASP A 81 6.09 -7.52 1.19
CA ASP A 81 5.62 -7.46 -0.20
C ASP A 81 5.56 -8.85 -0.87
N GLN A 82 6.45 -9.77 -0.47
CA GLN A 82 6.46 -11.14 -0.99
C GLN A 82 5.27 -11.95 -0.50
N VAL A 83 4.68 -11.61 0.65
CA VAL A 83 3.43 -12.26 1.11
C VAL A 83 2.29 -11.88 0.16
N ALA A 84 2.16 -10.60 -0.18
CA ALA A 84 1.18 -10.13 -1.15
C ALA A 84 1.37 -10.79 -2.53
N LYS A 85 2.62 -10.92 -3.00
CA LYS A 85 2.93 -11.63 -4.26
C LYS A 85 2.50 -13.09 -4.25
N LEU A 86 2.71 -13.80 -3.14
CA LEU A 86 2.27 -15.18 -2.99
C LEU A 86 0.75 -15.31 -3.01
N ILE A 87 0.03 -14.37 -2.39
CA ILE A 87 -1.44 -14.33 -2.42
C ILE A 87 -1.93 -14.11 -3.86
N ALA A 88 -1.38 -13.13 -4.56
CA ALA A 88 -1.76 -12.79 -5.93
C ALA A 88 -1.49 -13.95 -6.89
N ARG A 89 -0.30 -14.56 -6.82
CA ARG A 89 0.07 -15.72 -7.64
C ARG A 89 -0.88 -16.91 -7.44
N ASP A 90 -1.31 -17.17 -6.21
CA ASP A 90 -2.18 -18.31 -5.90
C ASP A 90 -3.68 -18.01 -6.16
N GLY A 91 -4.01 -16.82 -6.68
CA GLY A 91 -5.39 -16.42 -6.97
C GLY A 91 -6.22 -16.23 -5.71
N MET A 92 -5.59 -15.88 -4.59
CA MET A 92 -6.24 -15.79 -3.27
C MET A 92 -6.56 -14.34 -2.85
N SER A 93 -6.30 -13.35 -3.70
CA SER A 93 -6.47 -11.93 -3.36
C SER A 93 -7.88 -11.58 -2.88
N ASP A 94 -8.91 -12.21 -3.45
CA ASP A 94 -10.32 -11.94 -3.11
C ASP A 94 -10.73 -12.47 -1.73
N ARG A 95 -9.86 -13.22 -1.04
CA ARG A 95 -10.10 -13.71 0.33
C ARG A 95 -9.76 -12.68 1.40
N TYR A 96 -9.14 -11.56 1.03
CA TYR A 96 -8.60 -10.58 1.97
C TYR A 96 -8.91 -9.14 1.53
N TYR A 97 -9.10 -8.25 2.49
CA TYR A 97 -9.23 -6.81 2.22
C TYR A 97 -7.85 -6.15 2.33
N GLN A 98 -7.08 -6.22 1.25
CA GLN A 98 -5.76 -5.59 1.20
C GLN A 98 -5.87 -4.07 1.14
N THR A 99 -5.02 -3.37 1.90
CA THR A 99 -5.03 -1.91 2.04
C THR A 99 -3.62 -1.32 1.98
N ILE A 100 -3.50 -0.09 1.51
CA ILE A 100 -2.27 0.72 1.51
C ILE A 100 -2.53 1.97 2.37
N GLU A 101 -1.54 2.45 3.13
CA GLU A 101 -1.70 3.61 4.02
C GLU A 101 -2.13 4.91 3.32
N HIS A 102 -1.95 4.99 1.99
CA HIS A 102 -2.40 6.12 1.18
C HIS A 102 -3.89 6.07 0.82
N GLY A 103 -4.63 5.03 1.26
CA GLY A 103 -6.09 4.92 1.13
C GLY A 103 -6.59 3.98 0.02
N THR A 104 -5.70 3.19 -0.60
CA THR A 104 -6.08 2.27 -1.68
C THR A 104 -6.47 0.90 -1.13
N TYR A 105 -7.55 0.33 -1.65
CA TYR A 105 -8.06 -1.00 -1.29
C TYR A 105 -8.11 -1.94 -2.50
N GLY A 106 -7.78 -3.20 -2.22
CA GLY A 106 -7.80 -4.28 -3.19
C GLY A 106 -6.86 -4.06 -4.38
N GLY A 107 -7.16 -4.76 -5.47
CA GLY A 107 -6.29 -4.78 -6.64
C GLY A 107 -5.00 -5.58 -6.40
N ARG A 108 -4.12 -5.52 -7.40
CA ARG A 108 -2.78 -6.10 -7.33
C ARG A 108 -1.80 -5.03 -6.90
N LEU A 109 -1.19 -5.24 -5.73
CA LEU A 109 -0.12 -4.39 -5.24
C LEU A 109 1.08 -4.41 -6.20
N MET A 110 1.61 -3.22 -6.47
CA MET A 110 2.83 -3.03 -7.26
C MET A 110 4.05 -3.07 -6.34
N ASP A 111 5.21 -3.35 -6.91
CA ASP A 111 6.48 -3.54 -6.19
C ASP A 111 7.59 -2.60 -6.71
N GLY A 112 8.76 -2.69 -6.08
CA GLY A 112 9.91 -1.86 -6.45
C GLY A 112 9.62 -0.38 -6.28
N ASP A 113 9.94 0.42 -7.30
CA ASP A 113 9.74 1.88 -7.31
C ASP A 113 8.25 2.28 -7.37
N LEU A 114 7.36 1.32 -7.64
CA LEU A 114 5.91 1.50 -7.64
C LEU A 114 5.27 0.89 -6.37
N PHE A 115 6.06 0.56 -5.35
CA PHE A 115 5.49 0.22 -4.05
C PHE A 115 4.58 1.34 -3.54
N GLY A 116 3.44 0.96 -2.95
CA GLY A 116 2.39 1.90 -2.52
C GLY A 116 1.36 2.20 -3.60
N TYR A 117 1.51 1.66 -4.82
CA TYR A 117 0.47 1.66 -5.84
C TYR A 117 -0.23 0.29 -5.91
N ALA A 118 -1.44 0.28 -6.46
CA ALA A 118 -2.16 -0.93 -6.83
C ALA A 118 -2.75 -0.77 -8.24
N MET A 119 -2.74 -1.86 -9.00
CA MET A 119 -3.49 -1.97 -10.25
C MET A 119 -4.86 -2.59 -9.97
N ASN A 120 -5.89 -2.11 -10.66
CA ASN A 120 -7.29 -2.51 -10.46
C ASN A 120 -7.79 -2.39 -9.00
N PRO A 121 -7.54 -1.27 -8.30
CA PRO A 121 -8.09 -1.09 -6.96
C PRO A 121 -9.62 -1.06 -7.01
N ASN A 122 -10.26 -1.57 -5.95
CA ASN A 122 -11.72 -1.59 -5.85
C ASN A 122 -12.28 -0.38 -5.09
N CYS A 123 -11.45 0.30 -4.31
CA CYS A 123 -11.79 1.50 -3.56
C CYS A 123 -10.55 2.36 -3.31
N MET A 124 -10.76 3.68 -3.23
CA MET A 124 -9.75 4.66 -2.83
C MET A 124 -10.38 5.71 -1.91
N ILE A 125 -9.74 5.96 -0.79
CA ILE A 125 -10.03 7.06 0.14
C ILE A 125 -8.81 7.96 0.30
N ASP A 126 -8.96 9.10 0.98
CA ASP A 126 -7.81 9.96 1.29
C ASP A 126 -6.96 9.38 2.43
N GLY A 127 -5.66 9.68 2.40
CA GLY A 127 -4.70 9.22 3.40
C GLY A 127 -5.09 9.55 4.85
N PRO A 128 -5.53 10.77 5.19
CA PRO A 128 -6.00 11.06 6.55
C PRO A 128 -7.10 10.12 7.03
N SER A 129 -8.14 9.91 6.23
CA SER A 129 -9.21 8.94 6.56
C SER A 129 -8.68 7.50 6.71
N GLN A 130 -7.68 7.11 5.92
CA GLN A 130 -7.03 5.80 6.04
C GLN A 130 -6.25 5.66 7.36
N PHE A 131 -5.51 6.70 7.76
CA PHE A 131 -4.78 6.70 9.03
C PHE A 131 -5.72 6.78 10.24
N ASP A 132 -6.86 7.45 10.13
CA ASP A 132 -7.92 7.39 11.15
C ASP A 132 -8.42 5.95 11.31
N PHE A 133 -8.63 5.24 10.19
CA PHE A 133 -9.02 3.82 10.20
C PHE A 133 -7.94 2.91 10.83
N TYR A 134 -6.66 3.07 10.45
CA TYR A 134 -5.55 2.30 11.05
C TYR A 134 -5.39 2.61 12.54
N SER A 135 -5.37 3.89 12.91
CA SER A 135 -5.26 4.33 14.30
C SER A 135 -6.46 3.87 15.14
N GLY A 136 -7.63 3.69 14.53
CA GLY A 136 -8.83 3.14 15.16
C GLY A 136 -8.82 1.61 15.34
N GLY A 137 -7.76 0.91 14.91
CA GLY A 137 -7.67 -0.55 14.97
C GLY A 137 -8.45 -1.26 13.87
N GLY A 138 -8.54 -0.65 12.69
CA GLY A 138 -9.24 -1.23 11.54
C GLY A 138 -8.47 -2.33 10.81
N LEU A 139 -7.19 -2.54 11.12
CA LEU A 139 -6.40 -3.64 10.58
C LEU A 139 -6.60 -4.88 11.46
N ASP A 140 -6.80 -6.03 10.82
CA ASP A 140 -6.78 -7.33 11.51
C ASP A 140 -5.38 -7.94 11.54
N ILE A 141 -4.53 -7.58 10.57
CA ILE A 141 -3.16 -8.04 10.48
C ILE A 141 -2.29 -7.07 9.66
N ALA A 142 -1.09 -6.80 10.15
CA ALA A 142 -0.06 -6.07 9.42
C ALA A 142 1.23 -6.90 9.30
N PHE A 143 1.80 -6.94 8.10
CA PHE A 143 3.12 -7.53 7.88
C PHE A 143 4.13 -6.41 7.68
N LEU A 144 5.05 -6.26 8.64
CA LEU A 144 6.02 -5.16 8.64
C LEU A 144 7.45 -5.67 8.72
N GLY A 145 8.36 -4.98 8.01
CA GLY A 145 9.80 -5.18 8.16
C GLY A 145 10.34 -4.43 9.38
N PHE A 146 11.48 -4.89 9.88
CA PHE A 146 12.23 -4.19 10.94
C PHE A 146 13.70 -4.04 10.55
N GLY A 147 14.35 -3.00 11.04
CA GLY A 147 15.79 -2.86 10.95
C GLY A 147 16.50 -3.63 12.05
N GLU A 148 16.07 -3.41 13.30
CA GLU A 148 16.58 -4.09 14.48
C GLU A 148 15.42 -4.46 15.41
N ILE A 149 15.59 -5.55 16.16
CA ILE A 149 14.68 -5.95 17.23
C ILE A 149 15.51 -6.39 18.43
N ASP A 150 15.12 -5.99 19.63
CA ASP A 150 15.81 -6.38 20.87
C ASP A 150 15.10 -7.54 21.60
N ALA A 151 15.71 -8.02 22.69
CA ALA A 151 15.17 -9.12 23.48
C ALA A 151 13.88 -8.79 24.25
N ALA A 152 13.53 -7.50 24.38
CA ALA A 152 12.26 -7.05 24.97
C ALA A 152 11.15 -6.94 23.91
N GLY A 153 11.46 -7.15 22.63
CA GLY A 153 10.52 -7.03 21.52
C GLY A 153 10.39 -5.61 20.99
N ASN A 154 11.26 -4.67 21.41
CA ASN A 154 11.25 -3.33 20.84
C ASN A 154 11.78 -3.38 19.41
N VAL A 155 11.12 -2.66 18.51
CA VAL A 155 11.46 -2.62 17.09
C VAL A 155 11.99 -1.24 16.70
N ASN A 156 13.15 -1.20 16.05
CA ASN A 156 13.70 0.00 15.43
C ASN A 156 13.53 -0.07 13.90
N VAL A 157 12.91 0.97 13.34
CA VAL A 157 12.75 1.18 11.89
C VAL A 157 13.21 2.56 11.42
N SER A 158 13.47 3.51 12.32
CA SER A 158 13.52 4.93 11.98
C SER A 158 14.94 5.49 11.84
N LYS A 159 15.93 4.83 12.46
CA LYS A 159 17.34 5.20 12.34
C LYS A 159 18.21 3.97 12.19
N LEU A 160 18.79 3.78 11.01
CA LEU A 160 19.53 2.58 10.64
C LEU A 160 20.97 2.96 10.26
N ALA A 161 21.95 2.29 10.87
CA ALA A 161 23.38 2.55 10.63
C ALA A 161 23.78 4.04 10.72
N GLY A 162 23.12 4.81 11.59
CA GLY A 162 23.35 6.25 11.77
C GLY A 162 22.49 7.17 10.89
N ASN A 163 21.84 6.64 9.85
CA ASN A 163 20.98 7.40 8.95
C ASN A 163 19.53 7.44 9.46
N THR A 164 18.97 8.64 9.59
CA THR A 164 17.54 8.80 9.92
C THR A 164 16.71 8.63 8.65
N VAL A 165 15.94 7.54 8.59
CA VAL A 165 15.00 7.25 7.50
C VAL A 165 13.58 7.68 7.84
N GLY A 166 13.27 7.84 9.14
CA GLY A 166 11.95 8.16 9.64
C GLY A 166 11.05 6.92 9.78
N PRO A 167 9.97 6.99 10.58
CA PRO A 167 9.10 5.85 10.82
C PRO A 167 8.05 5.62 9.70
N GLY A 168 7.79 6.62 8.85
CA GLY A 168 6.64 6.58 7.95
C GLY A 168 5.35 6.31 8.73
N GLY A 169 4.45 5.50 8.15
CA GLY A 169 3.24 5.02 8.85
C GLY A 169 3.46 3.84 9.80
N PHE A 170 4.71 3.41 10.06
CA PHE A 170 4.99 2.18 10.82
C PHE A 170 4.33 2.19 12.20
N ILE A 171 4.39 3.32 12.91
CA ILE A 171 3.84 3.42 14.28
C ILE A 171 2.32 3.32 14.23
N ASP A 172 1.67 4.07 13.34
CA ASP A 172 0.21 4.07 13.20
C ASP A 172 -0.34 2.71 12.79
N ILE A 173 0.41 1.95 11.97
CA ILE A 173 0.06 0.59 11.57
C ILE A 173 0.31 -0.40 12.71
N ALA A 174 1.51 -0.42 13.28
CA ALA A 174 1.92 -1.46 14.23
C ALA A 174 1.23 -1.36 15.59
N GLN A 175 0.74 -0.18 15.97
CA GLN A 175 0.23 0.06 17.32
C GLN A 175 -1.14 -0.57 17.58
N ASN A 176 -2.01 -0.64 16.56
CA ASN A 176 -3.41 -1.05 16.72
C ASN A 176 -3.87 -2.11 15.69
N ALA A 177 -2.96 -2.66 14.89
CA ALA A 177 -3.25 -3.79 14.00
C ALA A 177 -3.27 -5.16 14.72
#